data_AF-A0A3D5NYJ9-F1
#
_entry.id   AF-A0A3D5NYJ9-F1
#
_cell.length_a   1.000
_cell.length_b   1.000
_cell.length_c   1.000
_cell.angle_alpha   90.00
_cell.angle_beta   90.00
_cell.angle_gamma   90.00
#
_symmetry.space_group_name_H-M   'P 1'
#
loop_
_entity.id
_entity.type
_entity.pdbx_description
1 polymer ?
#
loop_
_entity_poly.entity_id
_entity_poly.type
_entity_poly.pdbx_seq_one_letter_code
_entity_poly.pdbx_strand_id
1 'polypeptide(L)' 'MKRKIIQIGSSLGIVIPRSTLTALHLDKGSEVTLDVDEKGGEITIKPIPGDMNVLSRTLVEKLGIFIEKHEEYLTRLEED' A
#
# COMPACT_ATOMS: atom_id res chain seq x y z
N MET A 1 -16.28 -17.67 -5.13
CA MET A 1 -15.19 -18.44 -4.48
C MET A 1 -15.50 -18.52 -2.98
N LYS A 2 -15.65 -19.72 -2.40
CA LYS A 2 -16.00 -19.86 -0.97
C LYS A 2 -14.73 -19.77 -0.11
N ARG A 3 -14.78 -18.96 0.95
CA ARG A 3 -13.70 -18.81 1.94
C ARG A 3 -14.29 -18.91 3.34
N LYS A 4 -13.50 -19.38 4.30
CA LYS A 4 -13.92 -19.56 5.69
C LYS A 4 -13.36 -18.41 6.53
N ILE A 5 -14.15 -17.96 7.49
CA ILE A 5 -13.69 -17.05 8.55
C ILE A 5 -12.88 -17.88 9.54
N ILE A 6 -11.67 -17.41 9.84
CA ILE A 6 -10.72 -18.06 10.75
C ILE A 6 -10.43 -17.14 11.93
N GLN A 7 -10.03 -17.72 13.06
CA GLN A 7 -9.58 -16.96 14.21
C GLN A 7 -8.12 -16.54 14.04
N ILE A 8 -7.83 -15.27 14.31
CA ILE A 8 -6.50 -14.66 14.31
C ILE A 8 -6.33 -13.93 15.64
N GLY A 9 -5.70 -14.59 16.61
CA GLY A 9 -5.56 -14.07 17.98
C GLY A 9 -6.93 -13.83 18.62
N SER A 10 -7.19 -12.57 19.01
CA SER A 10 -8.47 -12.10 19.56
C SER A 10 -9.48 -11.65 18.50
N SER A 11 -9.15 -11.79 17.21
CA SER A 11 -9.96 -11.30 16.09
C SER A 11 -10.35 -12.42 15.13
N LEU A 12 -11.24 -12.09 14.20
CA LEU A 12 -11.63 -12.96 13.09
C LEU A 12 -11.11 -12.39 11.78
N GLY A 13 -10.73 -13.25 10.84
CA GLY A 13 -10.24 -12.85 9.53
C GLY A 13 -10.67 -13.80 8.43
N ILE A 14 -10.51 -13.38 7.18
CA ILE A 14 -10.78 -14.18 5.98
C ILE A 14 -9.49 -14.29 5.15
N VAL A 15 -9.23 -15.47 4.60
CA VAL A 15 -8.09 -15.67 3.71
C VAL A 15 -8.46 -15.23 2.31
N ILE A 16 -7.86 -14.13 1.86
CA ILE A 16 -7.98 -13.60 0.51
C ILE A 16 -6.79 -14.08 -0.33
N PRO A 17 -7.00 -14.67 -1.52
CA PRO A 17 -5.89 -15.06 -2.38
C PRO A 17 -5.06 -13.86 -2.83
N ARG A 18 -3.76 -14.10 -3.03
CA ARG A 18 -2.85 -13.08 -3.57
C ARG A 18 -3.34 -12.49 -4.89
N SER A 19 -3.90 -13.31 -5.78
CA SER A 19 -4.43 -12.84 -7.06
C SER A 19 -5.54 -11.79 -6.91
N THR A 20 -6.39 -11.90 -5.88
CA THR A 20 -7.43 -10.91 -5.60
C THR A 20 -6.83 -9.63 -5.03
N LEU A 21 -5.81 -9.72 -4.17
CA LEU A 21 -5.10 -8.56 -3.65
C LEU A 21 -4.36 -7.79 -4.76
N THR A 22 -3.70 -8.50 -5.68
CA THR A 22 -3.04 -7.90 -6.84
C THR A 22 -4.02 -7.14 -7.73
N ALA A 23 -5.21 -7.69 -8.00
CA ALA A 23 -6.24 -7.01 -8.80
C ALA A 23 -6.75 -5.72 -8.13
N LEU A 24 -6.70 -5.65 -6.80
CA LEU A 24 -7.10 -4.48 -6.02
C LEU A 24 -5.93 -3.54 -5.70
N HIS A 25 -4.72 -3.83 -6.22
CA HIS A 25 -3.49 -3.11 -5.89
C HIS A 25 -3.23 -3.01 -4.37
N LEU A 26 -3.61 -4.06 -3.63
CA LEU A 26 -3.42 -4.19 -2.19
C LEU A 26 -2.22 -5.09 -1.89
N ASP A 27 -1.46 -4.74 -0.87
CA ASP A 27 -0.40 -5.56 -0.31
C ASP A 27 -0.50 -5.61 1.22
N LYS A 28 0.38 -6.37 1.86
CA LYS A 28 0.49 -6.43 3.32
C LYS A 28 0.75 -5.03 3.87
N GLY A 29 -0.13 -4.58 4.77
CA GLY A 29 -0.05 -3.26 5.39
C GLY A 29 -0.84 -2.19 4.64
N SER A 30 -1.45 -2.49 3.49
CA SER A 30 -2.40 -1.58 2.86
C SER A 30 -3.62 -1.33 3.74
N GLU A 31 -4.06 -0.08 3.80
CA GLU A 31 -5.27 0.31 4.51
C GLU A 31 -6.51 0.13 3.63
N VAL A 32 -7.60 -0.31 4.26
CA VAL A 32 -8.87 -0.56 3.59
C VAL A 32 -10.02 -0.06 4.46
N THR A 33 -11.08 0.41 3.81
CA THR A 33 -12.34 0.71 4.47
C THR A 33 -13.26 -0.51 4.36
N LEU A 34 -13.92 -0.82 5.47
CA LEU A 34 -14.95 -1.86 5.57
C LEU A 34 -16.31 -1.17 5.70
N ASP A 35 -17.20 -1.44 4.77
CA ASP A 35 -18.59 -1.00 4.78
C ASP A 35 -19.50 -2.21 5.01
N VAL A 36 -20.42 -2.13 5.96
CA VAL A 36 -21.29 -3.23 6.37
C VAL A 36 -22.73 -2.84 6.05
N ASP A 37 -23.32 -3.54 5.08
CA ASP A 37 -24.75 -3.44 4.80
C ASP A 37 -25.50 -4.52 5.60
N GLU A 38 -26.02 -4.14 6.76
CA GLU A 38 -26.79 -5.03 7.63
C GLU A 38 -28.11 -5.51 7.00
N LYS A 39 -28.66 -4.76 6.03
CA LYS A 39 -29.92 -5.13 5.36
C LYS A 39 -29.68 -6.12 4.23
N GLY A 40 -28.59 -5.92 3.48
CA GLY A 40 -28.15 -6.84 2.42
C GLY A 40 -27.37 -8.05 2.93
N GLY A 41 -26.82 -7.98 4.15
CA GLY A 41 -25.92 -8.99 4.69
C GLY A 41 -24.56 -9.01 3.99
N GLU A 42 -24.12 -7.86 3.48
CA GLU A 42 -22.90 -7.72 2.67
C GLU A 42 -21.82 -6.92 3.40
N ILE A 43 -20.57 -7.29 3.16
CA ILE A 43 -19.40 -6.53 3.61
C ILE A 43 -18.62 -6.13 2.36
N THR A 44 -18.49 -4.83 2.14
CA THR A 44 -17.71 -4.29 1.03
C THR A 44 -16.37 -3.79 1.53
N ILE A 45 -15.29 -4.31 0.95
CA ILE A 45 -13.92 -3.88 1.23
C ILE A 45 -13.49 -2.94 0.12
N LYS A 46 -13.11 -1.71 0.47
CA LYS A 46 -12.61 -0.71 -0.49
C LYS A 46 -11.17 -0.34 -0.14
N PRO A 47 -10.23 -0.33 -1.10
CA PRO A 47 -8.90 0.20 -0.85
C PRO A 47 -9.00 1.67 -0.48
N ILE A 48 -8.26 2.10 0.55
CA ILE A 48 -8.02 3.52 0.77
C ILE A 48 -6.88 3.89 -0.18
N PRO A 49 -7.07 4.87 -1.09
CA PRO A 49 -5.95 5.37 -1.88
C PRO A 49 -4.89 5.87 -0.90
N GLY A 50 -3.76 5.18 -0.85
CA GLY A 50 -2.65 5.60 -0.02
C GLY A 50 -2.28 7.03 -0.39
N ASP A 51 -2.14 7.89 0.60
CA ASP A 51 -1.75 9.28 0.40
C ASP A 51 -0.27 9.31 -0.02
N MET A 52 -0.01 9.04 -1.31
CA MET A 52 1.34 9.13 -1.89
C MET A 52 1.96 10.53 -1.71
N ASN A 53 1.16 11.52 -1.31
CA ASN A 53 1.61 12.89 -1.04
C ASN A 53 2.49 13.02 0.20
N VAL A 54 2.34 12.15 1.21
CA VAL A 54 3.11 12.29 2.46
C VAL A 54 4.50 11.68 2.34
N LEU A 55 4.61 10.52 1.69
CA LEU A 55 5.89 9.88 1.38
C LEU A 55 6.67 10.66 0.31
N SER A 56 5.99 11.31 -0.66
CA SER A 56 6.66 12.04 -1.72
C SER A 56 7.43 13.25 -1.20
N ARG A 57 6.89 14.01 -0.23
CA ARG A 57 7.52 15.25 0.21
C ARG A 57 8.84 15.01 0.95
N THR A 58 8.86 14.08 1.90
CA THR A 58 10.06 13.74 2.67
C THR A 58 11.09 12.99 1.81
N LEU A 59 10.63 12.19 0.85
CA LEU A 59 11.50 11.51 -0.10
C LEU A 59 12.14 12.50 -1.07
N VAL A 60 11.36 13.47 -1.60
CA VAL A 60 11.85 14.53 -2.49
C VAL A 60 12.87 15.41 -1.77
N GLU A 61 12.64 15.78 -0.51
CA GLU A 61 13.61 16.54 0.28
C GLU A 61 14.91 15.75 0.49
N LYS A 62 14.81 14.46 0.84
CA LYS A 62 16.00 13.61 1.00
C LYS A 62 16.75 13.36 -0.32
N LEU A 63 16.02 13.21 -1.42
CA LEU A 63 16.60 13.07 -2.75
C LEU A 63 17.28 14.37 -3.20
N GLY A 64 16.68 15.53 -2.94
CA GLY A 64 17.29 16.84 -3.24
C GLY A 64 18.62 17.01 -2.52
N ILE A 65 18.65 16.77 -1.20
CA ILE A 65 19.88 16.84 -0.40
C ILE A 65 20.93 15.82 -0.88
N PHE A 66 20.50 14.62 -1.30
CA PHE A 66 21.41 13.60 -1.82
C PHE A 66 22.03 14.02 -3.16
N ILE A 67 21.23 14.54 -4.08
CA ILE A 67 21.69 15.00 -5.40
C ILE A 67 22.65 16.19 -5.23
N GLU A 68 22.30 17.20 -4.43
CA GLU A 68 23.18 18.35 -4.17
C GLU A 68 24.51 17.92 -3.54
N LYS A 69 24.48 16.98 -2.58
CA LYS A 69 25.70 16.52 -1.90
C LYS A 69 26.63 15.72 -2.82
N HIS A 70 26.09 15.09 -3.86
CA HIS A 70 26.82 14.16 -4.71
C HIS A 70 26.90 14.61 -6.18
N GLU A 71 26.54 15.87 -6.47
CA GLU A 71 26.50 16.43 -7.81
C GLU A 71 27.82 16.20 -8.58
N GLU A 72 28.98 16.52 -7.98
CA GLU A 72 30.30 16.29 -8.59
C GLU A 72 30.59 14.81 -8.96
N TYR A 73 30.01 13.85 -8.23
CA TYR A 73 30.19 12.43 -8.50
C TYR A 73 29.20 11.92 -9.55
N LEU A 74 27.99 12.50 -9.56
CA LEU A 74 26.95 12.18 -10.54
C LEU A 74 27.31 12.70 -11.92
N THR A 75 27.88 13.91 -12.03
CA THR A 75 28.32 14.47 -13.32
C THR A 75 29.44 13.62 -13.95
N ARG A 76 30.31 13.01 -13.13
CA ARG A 76 31.37 12.11 -13.63
C ARG A 76 30.87 10.76 -14.13
N LEU A 77 29.66 10.35 -13.75
CA LEU A 77 29.03 9.11 -14.21
C LEU A 77 28.29 9.27 -15.55
N GLU A 78 28.03 10.50 -16.00
CA GLU A 78 27.40 10.78 -17.30
C GLU A 78 28.42 10.97 -18.44
N GLU A 79 29.72 11.06 -18.14
CA GLU A 79 30.79 11.27 -19.13
C GLU A 79 31.46 9.97 -19.64
N ASP A 80 31.04 8.78 -19.17
CA ASP A 80 31.44 7.44 -19.68
C ASP A 80 30.30 6.77 -20.48
#